data_AF-B4D7U6-F1
#
_entry.id   AF-B4D7U6-F1
#
_cell.length_a   1.000
_cell.length_b   1.000
_cell.length_c   1.000
_cell.angle_alpha   90.00
_cell.angle_beta   90.00
_cell.angle_gamma   90.00
#
_symmetry.space_group_name_H-M   'P 1'
#
loop_
_entity.id
_entity.type
_entity.pdbx_description
1 polymer ?
#
loop_
_entity_poly.entity_id
_entity_poly.type
_entity_poly.pdbx_seq_one_letter_code
_entity_poly.pdbx_strand_id
1 'polypeptide(L)'
;MVSMSVVGVVGLVMFSVMISTMRLSTVNTATNLSNYRTRQALDRLADTVHYDSVDMPAQINSDGTTASGGTSDGILIKHLVPGMYVFLNSDGTTADIASTASAFTLQYATSAWGTLPQPYDYFLLASSTAPELEIPKTGGVGTPTTSNGVTSVAIKTTAAVGEKLTPSYYTVTAVRYRKEAYIFVQNGTSAYWTLRFYPTVYPGMDYTNAQNYYTLGTGFEKQGTQGWFTASTDSANNNTQAIWLQALVRSSGHGEYSEDIDKRNTATTMPLQIKLWNYTTPSTTAPSS
;
A
#
# COMPACT_ATOMS: atom_id res chain seq x y z
N MET A 1 46.87 49.34 20.34
CA MET A 1 45.83 49.22 19.30
C MET A 1 45.82 47.85 18.60
N VAL A 2 46.97 47.17 18.42
CA VAL A 2 47.04 45.84 17.77
C VAL A 2 46.34 44.72 18.58
N SER A 3 46.31 44.81 19.91
CA SER A 3 45.73 43.79 20.80
C SER A 3 44.20 43.71 20.77
N MET A 4 43.49 44.82 20.56
CA MET A 4 42.01 44.80 20.44
C MET A 4 41.54 44.27 19.08
N SER A 5 42.31 44.50 18.02
CA SER A 5 42.01 44.00 16.67
C SER A 5 42.11 42.47 16.59
N VAL A 6 43.09 41.87 17.27
CA VAL A 6 43.27 40.41 17.31
C VAL A 6 42.14 39.74 18.09
N VAL A 7 41.71 40.31 19.23
CA VAL A 7 40.58 39.79 20.01
C VAL A 7 39.26 39.92 19.24
N GLY A 8 39.05 41.00 18.50
CA GLY A 8 37.88 41.19 17.64
C GLY A 8 37.81 40.16 16.50
N VAL A 9 38.93 39.89 15.83
CA VAL A 9 39.00 38.90 14.74
C VAL A 9 38.82 37.47 15.27
N VAL A 10 39.49 37.12 16.38
CA VAL A 10 39.34 35.80 17.01
C VAL A 10 37.91 35.58 17.52
N GLY A 11 37.30 36.61 18.12
CA GLY A 11 35.90 36.57 18.55
C GLY A 11 34.95 36.34 17.38
N LEU A 12 35.14 37.04 16.26
CA LEU A 12 34.30 36.93 15.06
C LEU A 12 34.45 35.56 14.37
N VAL A 13 35.67 35.01 14.33
CA VAL A 13 35.94 33.67 13.81
C VAL A 13 35.33 32.59 14.71
N MET A 14 35.51 32.68 16.03
CA MET A 14 34.93 31.72 16.99
C MET A 14 33.40 31.73 16.96
N PHE A 15 32.78 32.92 16.85
CA PHE A 15 31.34 33.06 16.72
C PHE A 15 30.82 32.49 15.39
N SER A 16 31.55 32.72 14.29
CA SER A 16 31.22 32.18 12.97
C SER A 16 31.34 30.65 12.93
N VAL A 17 32.37 30.09 13.59
CA VAL A 17 32.54 28.64 13.75
C VAL A 17 31.40 28.07 14.61
N MET A 18 31.06 28.70 15.74
CA MET A 18 29.99 28.23 16.61
C MET A 18 28.62 28.22 15.89
N ILE A 19 28.29 29.29 15.15
CA ILE A 19 27.08 29.35 14.32
C ILE A 19 27.11 28.26 13.24
N SER A 20 28.26 28.04 12.60
CA SER A 20 28.41 27.00 11.57
C SER A 20 28.23 25.59 12.15
N THR A 21 28.76 25.31 13.34
CA THR A 21 28.63 24.02 14.02
C THR A 21 27.21 23.78 14.51
N MET A 22 26.54 24.81 15.06
CA MET A 22 25.12 24.71 15.45
C MET A 22 24.24 24.42 14.23
N ARG A 23 24.45 25.14 13.12
CA ARG A 23 23.73 24.89 11.87
C ARG A 23 23.97 23.48 11.33
N LEU A 24 25.22 23.01 11.35
CA LEU A 24 25.56 21.65 10.91
C LEU A 24 24.91 20.57 11.80
N SER A 25 24.87 20.81 13.12
CA SER A 25 24.23 19.91 14.09
C SER A 25 22.71 19.82 13.87
N THR A 26 22.03 20.95 13.66
CA THR A 26 20.59 20.98 13.38
C THR A 26 20.26 20.26 12.08
N VAL A 27 21.05 20.49 11.01
CA VAL A 27 20.86 19.82 9.72
C VAL A 27 21.07 18.31 9.82
N ASN A 28 22.09 17.85 10.53
CA ASN A 28 22.31 16.42 10.74
C ASN A 28 21.17 15.78 11.56
N THR A 29 20.66 16.49 12.57
CA THR A 29 19.55 16.01 13.40
C THR A 29 18.25 15.92 12.59
N ALA A 30 17.93 16.94 11.80
CA ALA A 30 16.77 16.96 10.91
C ALA A 30 16.85 15.85 9.85
N THR A 31 18.01 15.70 9.21
CA THR A 31 18.27 14.67 8.20
C THR A 31 18.05 13.26 8.75
N ASN A 32 18.61 12.98 9.93
CA ASN A 32 18.44 11.69 10.60
C ASN A 32 17.00 11.43 11.00
N LEU A 33 16.26 12.45 11.43
CA LEU A 33 14.85 12.32 11.81
C LEU A 33 13.94 12.05 10.61
N SER A 34 14.14 12.76 9.48
CA SER A 34 13.35 12.57 8.26
C SER A 34 13.57 11.18 7.66
N ASN A 35 14.83 10.72 7.61
CA ASN A 35 15.15 9.34 7.20
C ASN A 35 14.54 8.30 8.15
N TYR A 36 14.58 8.56 9.47
CA TYR A 36 13.96 7.68 10.46
C TYR A 36 12.44 7.58 10.29
N ARG A 37 11.73 8.69 10.06
CA ARG A 37 10.28 8.69 9.81
C ARG A 37 9.91 7.98 8.52
N THR A 38 10.67 8.22 7.45
CA THR A 38 10.49 7.51 6.17
C THR A 38 10.64 6.00 6.37
N ARG A 39 11.68 5.59 7.10
CA ARG A 39 11.89 4.18 7.44
C ARG A 39 10.73 3.61 8.26
N GLN A 40 10.25 4.31 9.29
CA GLN A 40 9.10 3.88 10.06
C GLN A 40 7.82 3.71 9.21
N ALA A 41 7.58 4.63 8.27
CA ALA A 41 6.43 4.52 7.36
C ALA A 41 6.55 3.29 6.45
N LEU A 42 7.76 2.98 6.00
CA LEU A 42 8.04 1.82 5.15
C LEU A 42 8.03 0.49 5.93
N ASP A 43 8.46 0.50 7.19
CA ASP A 43 8.35 -0.66 8.08
C ASP A 43 6.87 -0.98 8.33
N ARG A 44 6.03 0.04 8.56
CA ARG A 44 4.57 -0.14 8.66
C ARG A 44 3.95 -0.68 7.37
N LEU A 45 4.41 -0.21 6.21
CA LEU A 45 4.01 -0.78 4.92
C LEU A 45 4.35 -2.27 4.87
N ALA A 46 5.56 -2.66 5.26
CA ALA A 46 5.98 -4.05 5.25
C ALA A 46 5.08 -4.91 6.17
N ASP A 47 4.76 -4.41 7.36
CA ASP A 47 3.86 -5.11 8.29
C ASP A 47 2.45 -5.25 7.71
N THR A 48 1.87 -4.18 7.13
CA THR A 48 0.55 -4.23 6.48
C THR A 48 0.54 -5.21 5.32
N VAL A 49 1.58 -5.19 4.48
CA VAL A 49 1.71 -6.14 3.37
C VAL A 49 1.80 -7.57 3.91
N HIS A 50 2.59 -7.80 4.94
CA HIS A 50 2.87 -9.14 5.46
C HIS A 50 1.69 -9.77 6.20
N TYR A 51 0.98 -9.00 7.03
CA TYR A 51 -0.04 -9.54 7.93
C TYR A 51 -1.47 -9.32 7.46
N ASP A 52 -1.74 -8.25 6.69
CA ASP A 52 -3.11 -7.87 6.33
C ASP A 52 -3.45 -8.18 4.86
N SER A 53 -2.47 -8.58 4.03
CA SER A 53 -2.73 -8.94 2.64
C SER A 53 -3.34 -10.33 2.53
N VAL A 54 -4.42 -10.45 1.75
CA VAL A 54 -5.10 -11.72 1.48
C VAL A 54 -4.29 -12.64 0.55
N ASP A 55 -3.46 -12.03 -0.31
CA ASP A 55 -2.74 -12.72 -1.38
C ASP A 55 -1.34 -12.10 -1.55
N MET A 56 -0.50 -12.72 -2.36
CA MET A 56 0.78 -12.13 -2.76
C MET A 56 0.54 -10.77 -3.45
N PRO A 57 1.27 -9.71 -3.06
CA PRO A 57 1.17 -8.42 -3.75
C PRO A 57 1.52 -8.55 -5.23
N ALA A 58 0.71 -7.93 -6.10
CA ALA A 58 0.99 -7.90 -7.52
C ALA A 58 1.90 -6.72 -7.85
N GLN A 59 2.96 -6.96 -8.62
CA GLN A 59 3.81 -5.89 -9.14
C GLN A 59 3.08 -5.13 -10.26
N ILE A 60 3.10 -3.79 -10.21
CA ILE A 60 2.40 -2.92 -11.17
C ILE A 60 3.29 -1.80 -11.70
N ASN A 61 3.03 -1.40 -12.95
CA ASN A 61 3.63 -0.22 -13.58
C ASN A 61 2.86 1.05 -13.20
N SER A 62 3.39 2.22 -13.59
CA SER A 62 2.76 3.53 -13.34
C SER A 62 1.36 3.71 -13.96
N ASP A 63 1.07 2.99 -15.04
CA ASP A 63 -0.23 2.96 -15.71
C ASP A 63 -1.23 1.95 -15.09
N GLY A 64 -0.80 1.24 -14.04
CA GLY A 64 -1.60 0.24 -13.34
C GLY A 64 -1.69 -1.11 -14.03
N THR A 65 -0.98 -1.31 -15.15
CA THR A 65 -0.83 -2.64 -15.73
C THR A 65 0.06 -3.51 -14.85
N THR A 66 -0.17 -4.82 -14.87
CA THR A 66 0.72 -5.77 -14.21
C THR A 66 2.11 -5.65 -14.82
N ALA A 67 3.13 -5.48 -13.98
CA ALA A 67 4.50 -5.41 -14.44
C ALA A 67 4.94 -6.78 -14.95
N SER A 68 5.46 -6.85 -16.18
CA SER A 68 6.03 -8.06 -16.74
C SER A 68 7.49 -8.20 -16.28
N GLY A 69 7.83 -9.30 -15.63
CA GLY A 69 9.18 -9.59 -15.14
C GLY A 69 9.30 -9.56 -13.62
N GLY A 70 10.52 -9.37 -13.11
CA GLY A 70 10.79 -9.34 -11.68
C GLY A 70 10.81 -7.94 -11.07
N THR A 71 10.58 -6.86 -11.83
CA THR A 71 10.78 -5.47 -11.37
C THR A 71 9.59 -4.57 -11.71
N SER A 72 9.26 -3.61 -10.85
CA SER A 72 8.14 -2.68 -11.09
C SER A 72 8.30 -1.31 -10.41
N ASP A 73 7.43 -0.36 -10.77
CA ASP A 73 7.37 0.96 -10.14
C ASP A 73 6.45 1.02 -8.91
N GLY A 74 5.52 0.07 -8.80
CA GLY A 74 4.62 -0.06 -7.67
C GLY A 74 4.24 -1.51 -7.34
N ILE A 75 3.47 -1.64 -6.27
CA ILE A 75 2.79 -2.87 -5.87
C ILE A 75 1.31 -2.60 -5.58
N LEU A 76 0.49 -3.59 -5.86
CA LEU A 76 -0.93 -3.66 -5.57
C LEU A 76 -1.15 -4.72 -4.49
N ILE A 77 -1.82 -4.34 -3.41
CA ILE A 77 -2.11 -5.20 -2.27
C ILE A 77 -3.62 -5.38 -2.15
N LYS A 78 -4.03 -6.59 -1.78
CA LYS A 78 -5.42 -6.92 -1.43
C LYS A 78 -5.54 -6.85 0.09
N HIS A 79 -5.75 -5.64 0.63
CA HIS A 79 -5.85 -5.41 2.07
C HIS A 79 -7.18 -5.95 2.60
N LEU A 80 -7.11 -6.93 3.50
CA LEU A 80 -8.27 -7.54 4.14
C LEU A 80 -9.03 -6.50 4.94
N VAL A 81 -10.33 -6.36 4.70
CA VAL A 81 -11.18 -5.49 5.50
C VAL A 81 -12.00 -6.36 6.46
N PRO A 82 -11.82 -6.24 7.79
CA PRO A 82 -12.49 -7.08 8.77
C PRO A 82 -14.01 -7.14 8.58
N GLY A 83 -14.57 -8.32 8.82
CA GLY A 83 -16.01 -8.57 8.84
C GLY A 83 -16.35 -9.98 8.36
N MET A 84 -17.26 -10.64 9.08
CA MET A 84 -17.81 -11.93 8.67
C MET A 84 -19.14 -11.69 7.96
N TYR A 85 -19.18 -12.01 6.67
CA TYR A 85 -20.35 -11.80 5.83
C TYR A 85 -20.89 -13.13 5.34
N VAL A 86 -22.21 -13.21 5.32
CA VAL A 86 -22.97 -14.25 4.63
C VAL A 86 -23.47 -13.65 3.33
N PHE A 87 -23.17 -14.28 2.19
CA PHE A 87 -23.72 -13.84 0.91
C PHE A 87 -25.01 -14.59 0.61
N LEU A 88 -26.00 -13.85 0.09
CA LEU A 88 -27.34 -14.30 -0.26
C LEU A 88 -27.71 -13.76 -1.63
N ASN A 89 -28.75 -14.31 -2.23
CA ASN A 89 -29.33 -13.77 -3.46
C ASN A 89 -29.87 -12.34 -3.22
N SER A 90 -30.08 -11.61 -4.31
CA SER A 90 -30.59 -10.24 -4.31
C SER A 90 -31.95 -10.07 -3.62
N ASP A 91 -32.76 -11.13 -3.57
CA ASP A 91 -34.04 -11.19 -2.84
C ASP A 91 -33.89 -11.59 -1.35
N GLY A 92 -32.66 -11.84 -0.89
CA GLY A 92 -32.35 -12.26 0.48
C GLY A 92 -32.52 -13.77 0.73
N THR A 93 -32.76 -14.57 -0.31
CA THR A 93 -32.86 -16.04 -0.20
C THR A 93 -31.50 -16.71 -0.42
N THR A 94 -31.44 -18.03 -0.22
CA THR A 94 -30.28 -18.87 -0.55
C THR A 94 -30.35 -19.50 -1.93
N ALA A 95 -31.27 -19.03 -2.78
CA ALA A 95 -31.29 -19.46 -4.17
C ALA A 95 -29.97 -19.10 -4.87
N ASP A 96 -29.52 -19.96 -5.77
CA ASP A 96 -28.31 -19.73 -6.55
C ASP A 96 -28.33 -18.37 -7.26
N ILE A 97 -27.18 -17.69 -7.28
CA ILE A 97 -27.00 -16.43 -7.98
C ILE A 97 -26.52 -16.77 -9.40
N ALA A 98 -27.29 -16.36 -10.40
CA ALA A 98 -26.96 -16.61 -11.80
C ALA A 98 -25.67 -15.87 -12.21
N SER A 99 -24.91 -16.43 -13.15
CA SER A 99 -23.68 -15.81 -13.68
C SER A 99 -23.89 -14.43 -14.29
N THR A 100 -25.11 -14.13 -14.74
CA THR A 100 -25.52 -12.84 -15.30
C THR A 100 -25.94 -11.82 -14.24
N ALA A 101 -26.02 -12.21 -12.96
CA ALA A 101 -26.44 -11.31 -11.90
C ALA A 101 -25.40 -10.22 -11.66
N SER A 102 -25.87 -9.00 -11.41
CA SER A 102 -25.05 -7.84 -11.05
C SER A 102 -25.37 -7.31 -9.66
N ALA A 103 -26.05 -8.12 -8.84
CA ALA A 103 -26.43 -7.77 -7.48
C ALA A 103 -26.59 -9.00 -6.60
N PHE A 104 -26.30 -8.85 -5.32
CA PHE A 104 -26.48 -9.86 -4.28
C PHE A 104 -26.66 -9.17 -2.92
N THR A 105 -27.06 -9.91 -1.89
CA THR A 105 -27.24 -9.36 -0.54
C THR A 105 -26.15 -9.90 0.38
N LEU A 106 -25.57 -9.03 1.19
CA LEU A 106 -24.69 -9.43 2.30
C LEU A 106 -25.43 -9.29 3.62
N GLN A 107 -25.30 -10.29 4.47
CA GLN A 107 -25.76 -10.27 5.85
C GLN A 107 -24.61 -10.38 6.82
N TYR A 108 -24.70 -9.66 7.92
CA TYR A 108 -23.77 -9.76 9.04
C TYR A 108 -24.48 -9.46 10.34
N ALA A 109 -24.03 -10.08 11.43
CA ALA A 109 -24.53 -9.74 12.75
C ALA A 109 -24.06 -8.33 13.12
N THR A 110 -24.99 -7.46 13.52
CA THR A 110 -24.68 -6.06 13.88
C THR A 110 -23.69 -5.97 15.04
N SER A 111 -23.70 -6.97 15.93
CA SER A 111 -22.76 -7.11 17.05
C SER A 111 -21.37 -7.60 16.64
N ALA A 112 -21.20 -8.19 15.45
CA ALA A 112 -19.96 -8.82 15.01
C ALA A 112 -19.00 -7.88 14.26
N TRP A 113 -19.07 -6.57 14.52
CA TRP A 113 -18.15 -5.57 13.95
C TRP A 113 -18.13 -5.55 12.41
N GLY A 114 -19.22 -5.97 11.76
CA GLY A 114 -19.35 -5.85 10.31
C GLY A 114 -19.39 -4.37 9.92
N THR A 115 -18.31 -3.86 9.36
CA THR A 115 -18.32 -2.50 8.79
C THR A 115 -19.08 -2.54 7.47
N LEU A 116 -19.91 -1.53 7.22
CA LEU A 116 -20.71 -1.47 6.00
C LEU A 116 -19.76 -1.51 4.77
N PRO A 117 -20.05 -2.36 3.76
CA PRO A 117 -19.34 -2.29 2.49
C PRO A 117 -19.39 -0.89 1.90
N GLN A 118 -18.32 -0.50 1.20
CA GLN A 118 -18.21 0.77 0.50
C GLN A 118 -18.13 0.55 -1.00
N PRO A 119 -18.47 1.56 -1.82
CA PRO A 119 -18.15 1.52 -3.24
C PRO A 119 -16.66 1.19 -3.46
N TYR A 120 -16.39 0.36 -4.46
CA TYR A 120 -15.05 -0.16 -4.79
C TYR A 120 -14.45 -1.20 -3.84
N ASP A 121 -15.19 -1.68 -2.84
CA ASP A 121 -14.82 -2.91 -2.12
C ASP A 121 -14.94 -4.14 -3.06
N TYR A 122 -14.05 -5.11 -2.85
CA TYR A 122 -14.02 -6.40 -3.54
C TYR A 122 -14.37 -7.54 -2.57
N PHE A 123 -14.86 -8.65 -3.13
CA PHE A 123 -15.22 -9.84 -2.37
C PHE A 123 -14.62 -11.07 -3.04
N LEU A 124 -13.98 -11.95 -2.25
CA LEU A 124 -13.70 -13.33 -2.64
C LEU A 124 -14.84 -14.18 -2.14
N LEU A 125 -15.55 -14.85 -3.06
CA LEU A 125 -16.66 -15.76 -2.76
C LEU A 125 -16.34 -17.16 -3.25
N ALA A 126 -16.78 -18.18 -2.54
CA ALA A 126 -16.79 -19.54 -3.09
C ALA A 126 -17.79 -19.64 -4.25
N SER A 127 -17.34 -20.18 -5.39
CA SER A 127 -18.17 -20.53 -6.54
C SER A 127 -18.34 -22.05 -6.64
N SER A 128 -19.21 -22.48 -7.55
CA SER A 128 -19.39 -23.91 -7.85
C SER A 128 -18.15 -24.57 -8.47
N THR A 129 -17.19 -23.78 -8.97
CA THR A 129 -16.00 -24.28 -9.68
C THR A 129 -14.67 -23.83 -9.08
N ALA A 130 -14.67 -22.80 -8.22
CA ALA A 130 -13.48 -22.30 -7.55
C ALA A 130 -13.79 -21.91 -6.09
N PRO A 131 -12.90 -22.24 -5.13
CA PRO A 131 -13.12 -21.90 -3.72
C PRO A 131 -13.00 -20.39 -3.43
N GLU A 132 -12.35 -19.62 -4.30
CA GLU A 132 -12.11 -18.18 -4.12
C GLU A 132 -12.25 -17.44 -5.46
N LEU A 133 -13.48 -17.08 -5.82
CA LEU A 133 -13.77 -16.24 -6.98
C LEU A 133 -13.79 -14.77 -6.56
N GLU A 134 -12.89 -13.97 -7.16
CA GLU A 134 -12.95 -12.51 -7.07
C GLU A 134 -14.16 -11.99 -7.86
N ILE A 135 -15.10 -11.39 -7.13
CA ILE A 135 -16.30 -10.80 -7.72
C ILE A 135 -15.98 -9.38 -8.24
N PRO A 136 -16.57 -8.95 -9.37
CA PRO A 136 -16.41 -7.60 -9.87
C PRO A 136 -16.71 -6.55 -8.80
N LYS A 137 -15.91 -5.47 -8.78
CA LYS A 137 -15.96 -4.43 -7.76
C LYS A 137 -17.37 -3.90 -7.50
N THR A 138 -17.62 -3.54 -6.25
CA THR A 138 -18.88 -2.92 -5.81
C THR A 138 -19.09 -1.58 -6.51
N GLY A 139 -20.17 -1.45 -7.27
CA GLY A 139 -20.60 -0.21 -7.93
C GLY A 139 -21.57 0.61 -7.08
N GLY A 140 -22.28 -0.03 -6.15
CA GLY A 140 -23.17 0.65 -5.22
C GLY A 140 -23.57 -0.22 -4.04
N VAL A 141 -23.86 0.43 -2.92
CA VAL A 141 -24.26 -0.20 -1.66
C VAL A 141 -25.63 0.36 -1.28
N GLY A 142 -26.62 -0.51 -1.15
CA GLY A 142 -27.98 -0.14 -0.76
C GLY A 142 -28.05 0.32 0.69
N THR A 143 -29.17 0.95 1.07
CA THR A 143 -29.42 1.30 2.47
C THR A 143 -29.48 0.03 3.32
N PRO A 144 -28.68 -0.07 4.39
CA PRO A 144 -28.69 -1.25 5.26
C PRO A 144 -30.03 -1.35 6.00
N THR A 145 -30.59 -2.55 6.05
CA THR A 145 -31.79 -2.87 6.85
C THR A 145 -31.40 -3.79 7.99
N THR A 146 -31.72 -3.41 9.22
CA THR A 146 -31.39 -4.21 10.41
C THR A 146 -32.67 -4.79 11.03
N SER A 147 -32.68 -6.10 11.25
CA SER A 147 -33.77 -6.81 11.93
C SER A 147 -33.19 -7.93 12.79
N ASN A 148 -33.69 -8.08 14.02
CA ASN A 148 -33.27 -9.13 14.96
C ASN A 148 -31.74 -9.23 15.15
N GLY A 149 -31.01 -8.11 15.15
CA GLY A 149 -29.55 -8.08 15.33
C GLY A 149 -28.74 -8.51 14.10
N VAL A 150 -29.39 -8.71 12.95
CA VAL A 150 -28.74 -8.96 11.66
C VAL A 150 -28.96 -7.76 10.74
N THR A 151 -27.87 -7.23 10.19
CA THR A 151 -27.91 -6.20 9.16
C THR A 151 -27.78 -6.84 7.80
N SER A 152 -28.72 -6.54 6.90
CA SER A 152 -28.71 -6.91 5.49
C SER A 152 -28.39 -5.69 4.64
N VAL A 153 -27.55 -5.86 3.63
CA VAL A 153 -27.19 -4.81 2.68
C VAL A 153 -27.16 -5.36 1.26
N ALA A 154 -27.88 -4.73 0.34
CA ALA A 154 -27.82 -5.06 -1.07
C ALA A 154 -26.56 -4.48 -1.70
N ILE A 155 -25.77 -5.32 -2.36
CA ILE A 155 -24.55 -4.95 -3.09
C ILE A 155 -24.85 -5.03 -4.57
N LYS A 156 -24.55 -3.95 -5.30
CA LYS A 156 -24.57 -3.91 -6.77
C LYS A 156 -23.14 -3.95 -7.28
N THR A 157 -22.83 -4.85 -8.19
CA THR A 157 -21.52 -4.95 -8.83
C THR A 157 -21.48 -4.15 -10.12
N THR A 158 -20.27 -3.77 -10.54
CA THR A 158 -20.07 -2.98 -11.78
C THR A 158 -20.19 -3.82 -13.06
N ALA A 159 -20.11 -5.15 -12.93
CA ALA A 159 -20.29 -6.11 -14.01
C ALA A 159 -20.98 -7.37 -13.45
N ALA A 160 -21.48 -8.22 -14.35
CA ALA A 160 -22.04 -9.51 -13.98
C ALA A 160 -20.99 -10.39 -13.27
N VAL A 161 -21.41 -11.19 -12.29
CA VAL A 161 -20.51 -12.02 -11.46
C VAL A 161 -19.74 -13.07 -12.28
N GLY A 162 -20.18 -13.40 -13.49
CA GLY A 162 -19.46 -14.22 -14.47
C GLY A 162 -19.56 -15.72 -14.21
N GLU A 163 -19.82 -16.13 -12.97
CA GLU A 163 -20.02 -17.53 -12.58
C GLU A 163 -21.22 -17.70 -11.66
N LYS A 164 -21.77 -18.92 -11.64
CA LYS A 164 -22.85 -19.27 -10.73
C LYS A 164 -22.32 -19.37 -9.29
N LEU A 165 -22.92 -18.60 -8.38
CA LEU A 165 -22.60 -18.61 -6.95
C LEU A 165 -23.70 -19.36 -6.19
N THR A 166 -23.31 -20.10 -5.15
CA THR A 166 -24.24 -20.89 -4.32
C THR A 166 -24.19 -20.39 -2.87
N PRO A 167 -25.13 -19.51 -2.48
CA PRO A 167 -25.24 -18.98 -1.11
C PRO A 167 -25.29 -20.06 -0.01
N SER A 168 -24.90 -19.70 1.21
CA SER A 168 -24.99 -20.56 2.40
C SER A 168 -25.43 -19.78 3.63
N TYR A 169 -26.27 -20.37 4.49
CA TYR A 169 -26.76 -19.71 5.71
C TYR A 169 -25.73 -19.68 6.87
N TYR A 170 -24.66 -20.50 6.83
CA TYR A 170 -23.86 -20.79 8.03
C TYR A 170 -22.35 -20.90 7.81
N THR A 171 -21.86 -20.61 6.60
CA THR A 171 -20.41 -20.56 6.34
C THR A 171 -20.04 -19.15 5.93
N VAL A 172 -19.03 -18.58 6.61
CA VAL A 172 -18.39 -17.33 6.19
C VAL A 172 -17.76 -17.63 4.84
N THR A 173 -18.43 -17.17 3.81
CA THR A 173 -18.16 -17.55 2.42
C THR A 173 -17.65 -16.36 1.63
N ALA A 174 -17.57 -15.20 2.28
CA ALA A 174 -17.17 -13.95 1.69
C ALA A 174 -16.05 -13.30 2.50
N VAL A 175 -14.88 -13.19 1.86
CA VAL A 175 -13.78 -12.39 2.38
C VAL A 175 -13.80 -11.06 1.64
N ARG A 176 -13.99 -9.98 2.39
CA ARG A 176 -13.97 -8.62 1.84
C ARG A 176 -12.56 -8.05 1.92
N TYR A 177 -12.13 -7.39 0.84
CA TYR A 177 -10.85 -6.70 0.81
C TYR A 177 -10.94 -5.45 -0.06
N ARG A 178 -9.95 -4.57 0.09
CA ARG A 178 -9.73 -3.41 -0.75
C ARG A 178 -8.45 -3.57 -1.53
N LYS A 179 -8.45 -3.02 -2.74
CA LYS A 179 -7.23 -2.90 -3.52
C LYS A 179 -6.57 -1.57 -3.17
N GLU A 180 -5.35 -1.67 -2.68
CA GLU A 180 -4.50 -0.54 -2.31
C GLU A 180 -3.21 -0.60 -3.13
N ALA A 181 -2.64 0.55 -3.46
CA ALA A 181 -1.39 0.58 -4.21
C ALA A 181 -0.35 1.49 -3.56
N TYR A 182 0.90 1.05 -3.64
CA TYR A 182 2.08 1.83 -3.27
C TYR A 182 2.96 1.96 -4.49
N ILE A 183 3.23 3.17 -4.94
CA ILE A 183 3.89 3.40 -6.21
C ILE A 183 4.79 4.63 -6.17
N PHE A 184 5.95 4.50 -6.80
CA PHE A 184 6.83 5.62 -7.01
C PHE A 184 6.39 6.40 -8.24
N VAL A 185 6.15 7.70 -8.04
CA VAL A 185 5.79 8.62 -9.11
C VAL A 185 6.83 9.73 -9.20
N GLN A 186 7.30 10.00 -10.41
CA GLN A 186 8.14 11.14 -10.71
C GLN A 186 7.27 12.38 -10.93
N ASN A 187 7.56 13.47 -10.23
CA ASN A 187 6.82 14.72 -10.42
C ASN A 187 7.52 15.59 -11.47
N GLY A 188 7.02 15.58 -12.70
CA GLY A 188 7.57 16.36 -13.82
C GLY A 188 8.99 15.93 -14.20
N THR A 189 9.88 16.90 -14.44
CA THR A 189 11.30 16.67 -14.82
C THR A 189 12.24 16.50 -13.62
N SER A 190 11.71 16.47 -12.39
CA SER A 190 12.51 16.25 -11.18
C SER A 190 13.23 14.92 -11.24
N ALA A 191 14.52 14.87 -10.90
CA ALA A 191 15.27 13.61 -10.76
C ALA A 191 14.76 12.74 -9.57
N TYR A 192 13.92 13.31 -8.72
CA TYR A 192 13.45 12.70 -7.48
C TYR A 192 12.03 12.14 -7.61
N TRP A 193 11.83 11.02 -6.92
CA TRP A 193 10.58 10.29 -6.89
C TRP A 193 9.88 10.43 -5.55
N THR A 194 8.57 10.31 -5.59
CA THR A 194 7.69 10.34 -4.41
C THR A 194 7.04 8.98 -4.27
N LEU A 195 7.11 8.38 -3.08
CA LEU A 195 6.32 7.19 -2.77
C LEU A 195 4.92 7.63 -2.37
N ARG A 196 3.92 7.21 -3.16
CA ARG A 196 2.51 7.52 -2.95
C ARG A 196 1.74 6.27 -2.57
N PHE A 197 0.81 6.43 -1.63
CA PHE A 197 -0.15 5.42 -1.20
C PHE A 197 -1.55 5.77 -1.70
N TYR A 198 -2.19 4.82 -2.37
CA TYR A 198 -3.54 4.93 -2.91
C TYR A 198 -4.46 3.98 -2.12
N PRO A 199 -5.33 4.52 -1.25
CA PRO A 199 -6.21 3.72 -0.39
C PRO A 199 -7.36 3.07 -1.15
N THR A 200 -7.58 3.43 -2.42
CA THR A 200 -8.66 2.89 -3.25
C THR A 200 -8.23 2.83 -4.69
N VAL A 201 -8.07 1.62 -5.21
CA VAL A 201 -7.66 1.36 -6.60
C VAL A 201 -8.82 0.90 -7.46
N TYR A 202 -8.91 1.45 -8.68
CA TYR A 202 -9.82 0.99 -9.71
C TYR A 202 -9.06 0.56 -10.98
N PRO A 203 -9.64 -0.34 -11.80
CA PRO A 203 -9.03 -0.75 -13.07
C PRO A 203 -8.74 0.43 -13.99
N GLY A 204 -7.53 0.48 -14.56
CA GLY A 204 -7.10 1.56 -15.45
C GLY A 204 -6.79 2.88 -14.74
N MET A 205 -6.59 2.87 -13.42
CA MET A 205 -6.12 4.05 -12.69
C MET A 205 -4.72 4.45 -13.20
N ASP A 206 -4.61 5.67 -13.74
CA ASP A 206 -3.32 6.31 -13.98
C ASP A 206 -2.80 6.90 -12.67
N TYR A 207 -1.90 6.17 -12.03
CA TYR A 207 -1.35 6.56 -10.74
C TYR A 207 -0.50 7.84 -10.83
N THR A 208 0.05 8.15 -11.99
CA THR A 208 0.85 9.36 -12.18
C THR A 208 0.02 10.61 -11.90
N ASN A 209 -1.24 10.60 -12.36
CA ASN A 209 -2.13 11.75 -12.39
C ASN A 209 -3.36 11.66 -11.46
N ALA A 210 -3.57 10.52 -10.78
CA ALA A 210 -4.70 10.34 -9.88
C ALA A 210 -4.69 11.32 -8.68
N GLN A 211 -5.86 11.83 -8.29
CA GLN A 211 -6.00 12.93 -7.31
C GLN A 211 -6.25 12.50 -5.85
N ASN A 212 -6.27 11.20 -5.53
CA ASN A 212 -6.57 10.71 -4.17
C ASN A 212 -5.46 9.79 -3.66
N TYR A 213 -4.34 10.38 -3.24
CA TYR A 213 -3.22 9.66 -2.65
C TYR A 213 -2.68 10.36 -1.40
N TYR A 214 -2.00 9.58 -0.56
CA TYR A 214 -1.16 10.09 0.52
C TYR A 214 0.30 9.98 0.13
N THR A 215 1.08 11.04 0.37
CA THR A 215 2.53 10.99 0.21
C THR A 215 3.15 10.33 1.43
N LEU A 216 3.82 9.19 1.27
CA LEU A 216 4.53 8.51 2.35
C LEU A 216 5.96 9.04 2.52
N GLY A 217 6.56 9.54 1.44
CA GLY A 217 7.88 10.15 1.46
C GLY A 217 8.25 10.75 0.10
N THR A 218 9.25 11.62 0.10
CA THR A 218 9.76 12.30 -1.10
C THR A 218 11.29 12.19 -1.15
N GLY A 219 11.89 12.48 -2.31
CA GLY A 219 13.35 12.51 -2.43
C GLY A 219 13.98 11.14 -2.72
N PHE A 220 13.21 10.19 -3.26
CA PHE A 220 13.75 8.88 -3.61
C PHE A 220 14.49 8.91 -4.93
N GLU A 221 15.58 8.14 -5.02
CA GLU A 221 16.35 7.90 -6.24
C GLU A 221 16.51 6.39 -6.51
N LYS A 222 16.44 5.98 -7.78
CA LYS A 222 16.72 4.59 -8.18
C LYS A 222 18.22 4.31 -8.04
N GLN A 223 18.58 3.10 -7.62
CA GLN A 223 19.96 2.61 -7.74
C GLN A 223 20.20 2.05 -9.14
N GLY A 224 20.84 2.83 -10.02
CA GLY A 224 21.15 2.38 -11.38
C GLY A 224 19.89 2.02 -12.17
N THR A 225 19.88 0.83 -12.79
CA THR A 225 18.78 0.34 -13.66
C THR A 225 17.81 -0.60 -12.95
N GLN A 226 17.98 -0.81 -11.64
CA GLN A 226 17.10 -1.68 -10.87
C GLN A 226 15.72 -1.03 -10.68
N GLY A 227 14.66 -1.85 -10.72
CA GLY A 227 13.30 -1.42 -10.36
C GLY A 227 13.12 -1.18 -8.86
N TRP A 228 12.11 -0.40 -8.50
CA TRP A 228 11.83 -0.06 -7.10
C TRP A 228 11.40 -1.27 -6.28
N PHE A 229 10.47 -2.04 -6.83
CA PHE A 229 10.01 -3.28 -6.23
C PHE A 229 10.52 -4.44 -7.06
N THR A 230 11.09 -5.46 -6.41
CA THR A 230 11.64 -6.64 -7.07
C THR A 230 11.09 -7.92 -6.47
N ALA A 231 10.52 -8.80 -7.29
CA ALA A 231 10.16 -10.16 -6.89
C ALA A 231 11.35 -11.10 -7.11
N SER A 232 11.69 -11.89 -6.09
CA SER A 232 12.74 -12.89 -6.17
C SER A 232 12.40 -14.14 -5.38
N THR A 233 13.04 -15.25 -5.73
CA THR A 233 13.05 -16.44 -4.89
C THR A 233 14.23 -16.30 -3.91
N ASP A 234 13.92 -16.26 -2.63
CA ASP A 234 14.90 -16.13 -1.55
C ASP A 234 15.51 -17.51 -1.27
N SER A 235 16.56 -17.85 -2.02
CA SER A 235 17.26 -19.13 -1.90
C SER A 235 17.95 -19.33 -0.55
N ALA A 236 18.17 -18.26 0.22
CA ALA A 236 18.70 -18.34 1.57
C ALA A 236 17.65 -18.76 2.61
N ASN A 237 16.35 -18.70 2.26
CA ASN A 237 15.23 -19.03 3.13
C ASN A 237 14.30 -20.05 2.47
N ASN A 238 14.76 -21.30 2.29
CA ASN A 238 13.93 -22.41 1.79
C ASN A 238 13.20 -22.13 0.45
N ASN A 239 13.80 -21.35 -0.45
CA ASN A 239 13.21 -20.94 -1.73
C ASN A 239 11.84 -20.23 -1.58
N THR A 240 11.66 -19.45 -0.52
CA THR A 240 10.44 -18.67 -0.34
C THR A 240 10.34 -17.57 -1.40
N GLN A 241 9.13 -17.25 -1.84
CA GLN A 241 8.91 -16.10 -2.71
C GLN A 241 8.90 -14.82 -1.88
N ALA A 242 9.62 -13.81 -2.35
CA ALA A 242 9.78 -12.54 -1.67
C ALA A 242 9.62 -11.37 -2.63
N ILE A 243 9.01 -10.29 -2.12
CA ILE A 243 9.00 -8.99 -2.78
C ILE A 243 9.84 -8.04 -1.93
N TRP A 244 10.83 -7.42 -2.57
CA TRP A 244 11.76 -6.48 -1.97
C TRP A 244 11.48 -5.08 -2.49
N LEU A 245 11.43 -4.10 -1.58
CA LEU A 245 11.57 -2.69 -1.91
C LEU A 245 13.04 -2.32 -1.80
N GLN A 246 13.61 -1.74 -2.85
CA GLN A 246 14.98 -1.23 -2.85
C GLN A 246 15.03 0.19 -3.40
N ALA A 247 15.59 1.11 -2.63
CA ALA A 247 15.62 2.54 -2.96
C ALA A 247 16.82 3.25 -2.33
N LEU A 248 17.24 4.38 -2.90
CA LEU A 248 18.02 5.39 -2.20
C LEU A 248 17.07 6.47 -1.68
N VAL A 249 17.06 6.69 -0.38
CA VAL A 249 16.32 7.79 0.24
C VAL A 249 17.27 8.96 0.41
N ARG A 250 16.96 10.11 -0.19
CA ARG A 250 17.57 11.39 0.19
C ARG A 250 16.68 12.09 1.18
N SER A 251 17.26 12.53 2.30
CA SER A 251 16.58 13.53 3.10
C SER A 251 16.45 14.80 2.25
N SER A 252 15.21 15.15 1.89
CA SER A 252 14.95 16.20 0.93
C SER A 252 15.21 17.60 1.49
N GLY A 253 15.33 17.76 2.82
CA GLY A 253 15.48 19.06 3.50
C GLY A 253 14.42 20.10 3.10
N HIS A 254 13.42 19.72 2.30
CA HIS A 254 12.48 20.58 1.61
C HIS A 254 11.10 20.28 2.17
N GLY A 255 10.53 21.25 2.88
CA GLY A 255 9.12 21.32 3.20
C GLY A 255 8.66 20.63 4.49
N GLU A 256 9.46 19.81 5.15
CA GLU A 256 9.09 19.19 6.45
C GLU A 256 9.37 20.10 7.66
N TYR A 257 10.04 21.23 7.44
CA TYR A 257 10.43 22.18 8.48
C TYR A 257 9.92 23.57 8.12
N SER A 258 9.24 24.24 9.06
CA SER A 258 8.85 25.65 8.97
C SER A 258 10.03 26.62 9.08
N GLU A 259 11.25 26.10 9.18
CA GLU A 259 12.47 26.87 9.21
C GLU A 259 13.10 26.80 7.82
N ASP A 260 13.07 27.92 7.09
CA ASP A 260 13.87 28.13 5.89
C ASP A 260 15.36 28.00 6.27
N ILE A 261 15.87 26.76 6.33
CA ILE A 261 17.29 26.48 6.40
C ILE A 261 17.84 26.73 4.99
N ASP A 262 17.99 28.02 4.69
CA ASP A 262 18.51 28.55 3.45
C ASP A 262 19.82 27.83 3.05
N LYS A 263 19.75 27.14 1.90
CA LYS A 263 20.83 27.03 0.90
C LYS A 263 22.14 26.33 1.31
N ARG A 264 22.09 25.11 1.88
CA ARG A 264 23.19 24.13 1.71
C ARG A 264 22.67 22.71 1.46
N ASN A 265 22.87 22.25 0.23
CA ASN A 265 22.47 20.96 -0.34
C ASN A 265 23.34 19.77 0.15
N THR A 266 23.64 19.65 1.44
CA THR A 266 24.24 18.40 1.96
C THR A 266 23.14 17.34 2.11
N ALA A 267 22.73 16.77 0.99
CA ALA A 267 21.81 15.65 0.94
C ALA A 267 22.56 14.37 1.33
N THR A 268 22.17 13.73 2.44
CA THR A 268 22.67 12.41 2.80
C THR A 268 21.75 11.35 2.19
N THR A 269 22.31 10.49 1.34
CA THR A 269 21.62 9.32 0.75
C THR A 269 21.77 8.12 1.67
N MET A 270 20.67 7.41 1.97
CA MET A 270 20.69 6.13 2.66
C MET A 270 20.15 5.02 1.76
N PRO A 271 20.87 3.89 1.58
CA PRO A 271 20.31 2.72 0.93
C PRO A 271 19.23 2.09 1.83
N LEU A 272 18.11 1.75 1.21
CA LEU A 272 16.98 1.11 1.86
C LEU A 272 16.65 -0.18 1.11
N GLN A 273 16.61 -1.29 1.85
CA GLN A 273 16.17 -2.59 1.38
C GLN A 273 15.22 -3.16 2.41
N ILE A 274 13.96 -3.38 2.03
CA ILE A 274 12.91 -3.89 2.92
C ILE A 274 12.23 -5.08 2.25
N LYS A 275 12.06 -6.17 3.00
CA LYS A 275 11.29 -7.33 2.58
C LYS A 275 9.82 -7.08 2.91
N LEU A 276 8.95 -7.09 1.91
CA LEU A 276 7.53 -6.78 2.07
C LEU A 276 6.67 -8.03 2.23
N TRP A 277 7.06 -9.13 1.59
CA TRP A 277 6.31 -10.38 1.59
C TRP A 277 7.27 -11.56 1.68
N ASN A 278 6.83 -12.63 2.35
CA ASN A 278 7.56 -13.88 2.44
C ASN A 278 6.59 -15.04 2.66
N TYR A 279 6.46 -15.94 1.68
CA TYR A 279 5.69 -17.17 1.86
C TYR A 279 6.36 -18.36 1.18
N THR A 280 6.21 -19.53 1.79
CA THR A 280 6.67 -20.81 1.22
C THR A 280 5.58 -21.29 0.26
N THR A 281 5.84 -21.31 -1.04
CA THR A 281 4.88 -21.90 -1.98
C THR A 281 4.51 -23.31 -1.51
N PRO A 282 3.21 -23.66 -1.45
CA PRO A 282 2.82 -25.04 -1.14
C PRO A 282 3.49 -25.97 -2.14
N SER A 283 4.08 -27.08 -1.66
CA SER A 283 4.75 -28.02 -2.55
C SER A 283 3.72 -28.54 -3.56
N THR A 284 3.97 -28.36 -4.86
CA THR A 284 3.13 -28.88 -5.95
C THR A 284 3.25 -30.40 -6.11
N THR A 285 3.93 -31.10 -5.20
CA THR A 285 3.86 -32.55 -5.10
C THR A 285 2.46 -32.97 -4.72
N ALA A 286 1.66 -33.29 -5.75
CA ALA A 286 0.48 -34.11 -5.60
C ALA A 286 0.83 -35.33 -4.73
N PRO A 287 -0.02 -35.73 -3.79
CA PRO A 287 0.18 -36.99 -3.09
C PRO A 287 0.30 -38.09 -4.14
N SER A 288 1.43 -38.80 -4.14
CA SER A 288 1.58 -40.02 -4.94
C SER A 288 0.49 -40.99 -4.49
N SER A 289 -0.48 -41.21 -5.38
CA SER A 289 -1.52 -42.24 -5.26
C SER A 289 -0.91 -43.62 -5.12
#